data_AF-A0A1X7SFA8-F1
#
_entry.id   AF-A0A1X7SFA8-F1
#
_cell.length_a   1.000
_cell.length_b   1.000
_cell.length_c   1.000
_cell.angle_alpha   90.00
_cell.angle_beta   90.00
_cell.angle_gamma   90.00
#
_symmetry.space_group_name_H-M   'P 1'
#
loop_
_entity.id
_entity.type
_entity.pdbx_description
1 polymer ?
#
loop_
_entity_poly.entity_id
_entity_poly.type
_entity_poly.pdbx_seq_one_letter_code
_entity_poly.pdbx_strand_id
1 'polypeptide(L)'
;ENEKLKEINKLLEEQLALFQSEKERKEVEKTGADKEEQQKEIDTIMAENEKLQADLVNKKLETDENEETVQMTKLKLTRVPTLHDDWRESHTLPVEVLMTSFASHHKSNDHWYSPSFYSHQEGYKLCLSGVRANGESEGSGTHLSIHIHLMRGDHDETLKWPVRGK
;
A
#
# COMPACT_ATOMS: atom_id res chain seq x y z
N GLU A 1 -1.79 24.76 -92.21
CA GLU A 1 -1.39 25.66 -91.10
C GLU A 1 -2.21 25.45 -89.84
N ASN A 2 -3.55 25.38 -89.93
CA ASN A 2 -4.44 25.26 -88.77
C ASN A 2 -4.31 23.96 -87.93
N GLU A 3 -4.02 22.81 -88.54
CA GLU A 3 -3.88 21.52 -87.82
C GLU A 3 -2.66 21.51 -86.87
N LYS A 4 -1.51 22.02 -87.33
CA LYS A 4 -0.29 22.08 -86.50
C LYS A 4 -0.46 22.98 -85.28
N LEU A 5 -1.20 24.09 -85.42
CA LEU A 5 -1.50 24.99 -84.30
C LEU A 5 -2.40 24.34 -83.25
N LYS A 6 -3.39 23.53 -83.66
CA LYS A 6 -4.22 22.77 -82.73
C LYS A 6 -3.40 21.79 -81.92
N GLU A 7 -2.46 21.11 -82.55
CA GLU A 7 -1.62 20.11 -81.90
C GLU A 7 -0.63 20.73 -80.91
N ILE A 8 -0.07 21.90 -81.25
CA ILE A 8 0.77 22.70 -80.34
C ILE A 8 -0.03 23.19 -79.13
N ASN A 9 -1.26 23.70 -79.34
CA ASN A 9 -2.11 24.14 -78.22
C ASN A 9 -2.49 22.99 -77.29
N LYS A 10 -2.79 21.81 -77.85
CA LYS A 10 -3.07 20.61 -77.07
C LYS A 10 -1.85 20.18 -76.24
N LEU A 11 -0.66 20.19 -76.82
CA LEU A 11 0.59 19.91 -76.10
C LEU A 11 0.88 20.93 -74.99
N LEU A 12 0.55 22.21 -75.22
CA LEU A 12 0.73 23.25 -74.22
C LEU A 12 -0.23 23.07 -73.03
N GLU A 13 -1.48 22.72 -73.30
CA GLU A 13 -2.47 22.37 -72.26
C GLU A 13 -2.04 21.14 -71.45
N GLU A 14 -1.52 20.11 -72.11
CA GLU A 14 -0.99 18.91 -71.46
C GLU A 14 0.23 19.25 -70.57
N GLN A 15 1.16 20.10 -71.03
CA GLN A 15 2.31 20.53 -70.23
C GLN A 15 1.93 21.40 -69.03
N LEU A 16 0.95 22.30 -69.20
CA LEU A 16 0.42 23.11 -68.10
C LEU A 16 -0.22 22.25 -67.02
N ALA A 17 -1.01 21.25 -67.42
CA ALA A 17 -1.62 20.30 -66.48
C ALA A 17 -0.57 19.47 -65.73
N LEU A 18 0.47 19.01 -66.43
CA LEU A 18 1.54 18.21 -65.84
C LEU A 18 2.34 19.01 -64.81
N PHE A 19 2.67 20.28 -65.13
CA PHE A 19 3.35 21.20 -64.23
C PHE A 19 2.53 21.52 -62.96
N GLN A 20 1.21 21.72 -63.10
CA GLN A 20 0.33 21.91 -61.94
C GLN A 20 0.30 20.66 -61.05
N SER A 21 0.20 19.47 -61.65
CA SER A 21 0.21 18.21 -60.90
C SER A 21 1.53 17.96 -60.15
N GLU A 22 2.68 18.33 -60.74
CA GLU A 22 3.98 18.22 -60.08
C GLU A 22 4.13 19.20 -58.92
N LYS A 23 3.60 20.42 -59.07
CA LYS A 23 3.56 21.40 -57.99
C LYS A 23 2.73 20.89 -56.82
N GLU A 24 1.54 20.39 -57.09
CA GLU A 24 0.65 19.80 -56.06
C GLU A 24 1.30 18.60 -55.38
N ARG A 25 1.96 17.71 -56.14
CA ARG A 25 2.69 16.57 -55.58
C ARG A 25 3.78 17.00 -54.60
N LYS A 26 4.60 17.99 -54.96
CA LYS A 26 5.66 18.50 -54.09
C LYS A 26 5.11 19.14 -52.80
N GLU A 27 3.96 19.79 -52.89
CA GLU A 27 3.29 20.41 -51.74
C GLU A 27 2.66 19.36 -50.80
N VAL A 28 2.08 18.29 -51.36
CA VAL A 28 1.59 17.13 -50.61
C VAL A 28 2.73 16.35 -49.96
N GLU A 29 3.86 16.17 -50.65
CA GLU A 29 5.03 15.47 -50.13
C GLU A 29 5.65 16.22 -48.94
N LYS A 30 5.75 17.56 -49.05
CA LYS A 30 6.22 18.42 -47.95
C LYS A 30 5.29 18.34 -46.74
N THR A 31 3.98 18.47 -46.94
CA THR A 31 3.00 18.38 -45.84
C THR A 31 2.91 16.98 -45.24
N GLY A 32 3.21 15.94 -46.01
CA GLY A 32 3.35 14.56 -45.52
C GLY A 32 4.55 14.41 -44.59
N ALA A 33 5.70 14.97 -44.97
CA ALA A 33 6.91 14.96 -44.14
C ALA A 33 6.71 15.71 -42.81
N ASP A 34 6.10 16.90 -42.84
CA ASP A 34 5.81 17.68 -41.63
C ASP A 34 4.87 16.92 -40.66
N LYS A 35 3.86 16.22 -41.20
CA LYS A 35 2.95 15.38 -40.39
C LYS A 35 3.66 14.17 -39.79
N GLU A 36 4.58 13.56 -40.51
CA GLU A 36 5.35 12.42 -40.01
C GLU A 36 6.31 12.83 -38.88
N GLU A 37 6.90 14.03 -38.98
CA GLU A 37 7.72 14.61 -37.91
C GLU A 37 6.90 14.91 -36.65
N GLN A 38 5.74 15.55 -36.81
CA GLN A 38 4.80 15.79 -35.70
C GLN A 38 4.30 14.49 -35.05
N GLN A 39 4.08 13.44 -35.84
CA GLN A 39 3.66 12.14 -35.30
C GLN A 39 4.77 11.51 -34.43
N LYS A 40 6.03 11.60 -34.85
CA LYS A 40 7.18 11.12 -34.05
C LYS A 40 7.31 11.87 -32.73
N GLU A 41 7.04 13.17 -32.72
CA GLU A 41 7.05 13.98 -31.50
C GLU A 41 5.91 13.58 -30.55
N ILE A 42 4.71 13.34 -31.07
CA ILE A 42 3.57 12.82 -30.30
C ILE A 42 3.90 11.45 -29.68
N ASP A 43 4.47 10.53 -30.47
CA ASP A 43 4.83 9.19 -30.00
C ASP A 43 5.88 9.26 -28.87
N THR A 44 6.83 10.19 -28.98
CA THR A 44 7.83 10.44 -27.94
C THR A 44 7.20 10.97 -26.66
N ILE A 45 6.31 11.97 -26.76
CA ILE A 45 5.59 12.55 -25.62
C ILE A 45 4.68 11.51 -24.94
N MET A 46 4.05 10.61 -25.70
CA MET A 46 3.25 9.53 -25.14
C MET A 46 4.10 8.57 -24.30
N ALA A 47 5.27 8.16 -24.81
CA ALA A 47 6.19 7.28 -24.09
C ALA A 47 6.72 7.93 -22.80
N GLU A 48 7.05 9.24 -22.83
CA GLU A 48 7.47 9.97 -21.64
C GLU A 48 6.34 10.08 -20.60
N ASN A 49 5.10 10.30 -21.03
CA ASN A 49 3.94 10.33 -20.14
C ASN A 49 3.69 8.98 -19.47
N GLU A 50 3.80 7.86 -20.20
CA GLU A 50 3.68 6.53 -19.62
C GLU A 50 4.74 6.27 -18.53
N LYS A 51 5.99 6.70 -18.79
CA LYS A 51 7.07 6.60 -17.81
C LYS A 51 6.80 7.45 -16.58
N LEU A 52 6.38 8.71 -16.76
CA LEU A 52 6.03 9.60 -15.65
C LEU A 52 4.87 9.05 -14.81
N GLN A 53 3.89 8.40 -15.43
CA GLN A 53 2.80 7.74 -14.71
C GLN A 53 3.31 6.59 -13.85
N ALA A 54 4.23 5.76 -14.37
CA ALA A 54 4.84 4.68 -13.61
C ALA A 54 5.64 5.21 -12.40
N ASP A 55 6.43 6.27 -12.60
CA ASP A 55 7.20 6.92 -11.53
C ASP A 55 6.30 7.53 -10.45
N LEU A 56 5.15 8.11 -10.84
CA LEU A 56 4.13 8.62 -9.92
C LEU A 56 3.51 7.51 -9.06
N VAL A 57 3.24 6.35 -9.64
CA VAL A 57 2.69 5.20 -8.90
C VAL A 57 3.72 4.68 -7.90
N ASN A 58 4.98 4.51 -8.33
CA ASN A 58 6.05 4.05 -7.43
C ASN A 58 6.27 5.03 -6.27
N LYS A 59 6.31 6.33 -6.56
CA LYS A 59 6.49 7.35 -5.53
C LYS A 59 5.34 7.39 -4.53
N LYS A 60 4.10 7.10 -4.96
CA LYS A 60 2.94 6.94 -4.06
C LYS A 60 3.09 5.73 -3.15
N LEU A 61 3.48 4.59 -3.70
CA LEU A 61 3.74 3.37 -2.92
C LEU A 61 4.84 3.61 -1.88
N GLU A 62 5.93 4.27 -2.26
CA GLU A 62 7.02 4.64 -1.32
C GLU A 62 6.53 5.59 -0.22
N THR A 63 5.67 6.57 -0.53
CA THR A 63 5.10 7.46 0.49
C THR A 63 4.15 6.72 1.43
N ASP A 64 3.32 5.81 0.91
CA ASP A 64 2.39 5.02 1.70
C ASP A 64 3.16 4.07 2.66
N GLU A 65 4.18 3.36 2.16
CA GLU A 65 5.07 2.54 3.00
C GLU A 65 5.81 3.38 4.06
N ASN A 66 6.25 4.60 3.71
CA ASN A 66 6.91 5.49 4.66
C ASN A 66 5.93 6.04 5.71
N GLU A 67 4.67 6.31 5.34
CA GLU A 67 3.62 6.69 6.29
C GLU A 67 3.28 5.53 7.24
N GLU A 68 3.12 4.31 6.74
CA GLU A 68 2.87 3.12 7.57
C GLU A 68 4.02 2.86 8.54
N THR A 69 5.27 2.96 8.06
CA THR A 69 6.45 2.79 8.92
C THR A 69 6.57 3.90 9.96
N VAL A 70 6.30 5.16 9.61
CA VAL A 70 6.26 6.28 10.57
C VAL A 70 5.14 6.08 11.59
N GLN A 71 3.94 5.65 11.18
CA GLN A 71 2.84 5.33 12.08
C GLN A 71 3.19 4.18 13.02
N MET A 72 3.78 3.10 12.51
CA MET A 72 4.24 1.96 13.31
C MET A 72 5.35 2.34 14.28
N THR A 73 6.29 3.19 13.86
CA THR A 73 7.37 3.69 14.72
C THR A 73 6.82 4.61 15.81
N LYS A 74 5.83 5.44 15.48
CA LYS A 74 5.09 6.26 16.45
C LYS A 74 4.32 5.39 17.43
N LEU A 75 3.62 4.33 16.99
CA LEU A 75 2.93 3.38 17.87
C LEU A 75 3.90 2.68 18.82
N LYS A 76 5.06 2.23 18.32
CA LYS A 76 6.12 1.61 19.14
C LYS A 76 6.69 2.56 20.19
N LEU A 77 6.75 3.87 19.89
CA LEU A 77 7.28 4.88 20.80
C LEU A 77 6.22 5.38 21.79
N THR A 78 4.94 5.23 21.48
CA THR A 78 3.85 5.63 22.35
C THR A 78 3.63 4.52 23.38
N ARG A 79 4.32 4.60 24.53
CA ARG A 79 4.00 3.79 25.70
C ARG A 79 2.52 4.02 26.04
N VAL A 80 1.69 3.00 25.81
CA VAL A 80 0.29 3.04 26.22
C VAL A 80 0.29 3.27 27.74
N PRO A 81 -0.31 4.35 28.24
CA PRO A 81 -0.51 4.51 29.67
C PRO A 81 -1.40 3.35 30.10
N THR A 82 -0.81 2.34 30.73
CA THR A 82 -1.58 1.29 31.38
C THR A 82 -2.43 1.95 32.46
N LEU A 83 -3.67 1.50 32.66
CA LEU A 83 -4.52 1.96 33.77
C LEU A 83 -3.66 2.03 35.05
N HIS A 84 -3.51 3.25 35.60
CA HIS A 84 -2.60 3.65 36.71
C HIS A 84 -1.17 4.06 36.32
N ASP A 85 -1.01 5.31 35.85
CA ASP A 85 0.26 6.05 35.93
C ASP A 85 0.58 6.57 37.36
N ASP A 86 -0.35 6.44 38.32
CA ASP A 86 -0.20 6.91 39.71
C ASP A 86 0.55 5.93 40.63
N TRP A 87 1.02 4.78 40.12
CA TRP A 87 1.67 3.72 40.91
C TRP A 87 3.19 3.74 40.87
N ARG A 88 3.80 4.92 40.89
CA ARG A 88 5.27 5.09 40.98
C ARG A 88 5.93 4.57 42.27
N GLU A 89 5.19 3.90 43.16
CA GLU A 89 5.75 3.28 44.37
C GLU A 89 5.78 1.74 44.35
N SER A 90 5.30 1.05 43.31
CA SER A 90 5.34 -0.43 43.26
C SER A 90 6.12 -0.96 42.05
N HIS A 91 7.17 -1.73 42.37
CA HIS A 91 8.24 -2.22 41.49
C HIS A 91 7.84 -3.36 40.53
N THR A 92 6.64 -3.33 39.94
CA THR A 92 6.25 -4.38 38.99
C THR A 92 6.65 -3.98 37.59
N LEU A 93 7.72 -4.62 37.10
CA LEU A 93 8.15 -4.48 35.72
C LEU A 93 7.02 -4.93 34.77
N PRO A 94 6.86 -4.28 33.61
CA PRO A 94 5.95 -4.75 32.58
C PRO A 94 6.20 -6.23 32.27
N VAL A 95 5.12 -7.01 32.22
CA VAL A 95 5.20 -8.43 31.83
C VAL A 95 5.25 -8.50 30.32
N GLU A 96 6.39 -8.90 29.78
CA GLU A 96 6.54 -9.18 28.35
C GLU A 96 6.13 -10.62 28.05
N VAL A 97 5.22 -10.78 27.09
CA VAL A 97 4.74 -12.09 26.63
C VAL A 97 4.98 -12.19 25.13
N LEU A 98 5.78 -13.18 24.73
CA LEU A 98 6.05 -13.47 23.32
C LEU A 98 5.25 -14.70 22.87
N MET A 99 4.34 -14.51 21.92
CA MET A 99 3.68 -15.63 21.23
C MET A 99 4.57 -16.14 20.10
N THR A 100 5.19 -17.30 20.31
CA THR A 100 5.97 -17.99 19.28
C THR A 100 5.05 -18.56 18.20
N SER A 101 5.55 -18.70 16.97
CA SER A 101 4.83 -19.37 15.88
C SER A 101 3.49 -18.73 15.49
N PHE A 102 3.38 -17.39 15.57
CA PHE A 102 2.15 -16.64 15.25
C PHE A 102 1.50 -17.08 13.93
N ALA A 103 2.27 -17.19 12.85
CA ALA A 103 1.74 -17.54 11.53
C ALA A 103 1.09 -18.95 11.50
N SER A 104 1.61 -19.90 12.28
CA SER A 104 0.99 -21.22 12.43
C SER A 104 -0.33 -21.08 13.18
N HIS A 105 -0.32 -20.40 14.33
CA HIS A 105 -1.52 -20.20 15.14
C HIS A 105 -2.63 -19.42 14.43
N HIS A 106 -2.26 -18.46 13.58
CA HIS A 106 -3.21 -17.73 12.75
C HIS A 106 -3.85 -18.64 11.69
N LYS A 107 -3.09 -19.55 11.08
CA LYS A 107 -3.60 -20.48 10.08
C LYS A 107 -4.52 -21.54 10.68
N SER A 108 -4.15 -22.11 11.83
CA SER A 108 -4.96 -23.12 12.53
C SER A 108 -6.11 -22.51 13.35
N ASN A 109 -6.02 -21.23 13.69
CA ASN A 109 -6.87 -20.55 14.68
C ASN A 109 -7.03 -21.34 15.99
N ASP A 110 -5.97 -22.03 16.41
CA ASP A 110 -5.92 -22.78 17.65
C ASP A 110 -5.71 -21.85 18.84
N HIS A 111 -5.94 -22.38 20.04
CA HIS A 111 -5.74 -21.63 21.26
C HIS A 111 -4.28 -21.63 21.65
N TRP A 112 -3.73 -20.44 21.86
CA TRP A 112 -2.44 -20.27 22.49
C TRP A 112 -2.59 -19.81 23.95
N TYR A 113 -1.67 -20.26 24.80
CA TYR A 113 -1.60 -19.93 26.23
C TYR A 113 -0.24 -19.34 26.56
N SER A 114 -0.23 -18.24 27.33
CA SER A 114 1.01 -17.69 27.85
C SER A 114 1.51 -18.47 29.07
N PRO A 115 2.81 -18.37 29.39
CA PRO A 115 3.27 -18.60 30.75
C PRO A 115 2.47 -17.78 31.76
N SER A 116 2.33 -18.29 32.98
CA SER A 116 1.68 -17.56 34.05
C SER A 116 2.58 -16.43 34.57
N PHE A 117 1.98 -15.32 34.96
CA PHE A 117 2.65 -14.18 35.57
C PHE A 117 1.85 -13.67 36.77
N TYR A 118 2.49 -12.88 37.63
CA TYR A 118 1.83 -12.32 38.80
C TYR A 118 1.56 -10.83 38.58
N SER A 119 0.44 -10.33 39.11
CA SER A 119 0.10 -8.90 39.01
C SER A 119 1.08 -8.01 39.78
N HIS A 120 1.65 -8.54 40.88
CA HIS A 120 2.75 -7.96 41.64
C HIS A 120 3.46 -9.04 42.46
N GLN A 121 4.52 -8.68 43.19
CA GLN A 121 5.14 -9.58 44.16
C GLN A 121 4.07 -10.05 45.15
N GLU A 122 3.91 -11.38 45.29
CA GLU A 122 2.85 -12.01 46.09
C GLU A 122 1.40 -11.66 45.65
N GLY A 123 1.23 -11.27 44.39
CA GLY A 123 -0.05 -10.87 43.81
C GLY A 123 -0.89 -12.02 43.22
N TYR A 124 -1.92 -11.64 42.45
CA TYR A 124 -2.76 -12.60 41.73
C TYR A 124 -1.96 -13.29 40.62
N LYS A 125 -2.10 -14.61 40.51
CA LYS A 125 -1.54 -15.39 39.40
C LYS A 125 -2.48 -15.32 38.20
N LEU A 126 -1.95 -14.92 37.05
CA LEU A 126 -2.68 -14.68 35.83
C LEU A 126 -2.02 -15.43 34.66
N CYS A 127 -2.79 -15.72 33.62
CA CYS A 127 -2.23 -16.04 32.30
C CYS A 127 -3.11 -15.47 31.19
N LEU A 128 -2.51 -15.24 30.02
CA LEU A 128 -3.26 -15.02 28.80
C LEU A 128 -3.75 -16.38 28.30
N SER A 129 -5.05 -16.49 28.15
CA SER A 129 -5.74 -17.71 27.75
C SER A 129 -6.60 -17.42 26.52
N GLY A 130 -6.82 -18.45 25.71
CA GLY A 130 -7.66 -18.34 24.52
C GLY A 130 -7.17 -17.26 23.57
N VAL A 131 -5.85 -17.08 23.47
CA VAL A 131 -5.25 -16.20 22.47
C VAL A 131 -5.45 -16.85 21.12
N ARG A 132 -6.25 -16.22 20.27
CA ARG A 132 -6.54 -16.70 18.92
C ARG A 132 -6.14 -15.67 17.90
N ALA A 133 -5.10 -16.00 17.16
CA ALA A 133 -4.47 -15.11 16.20
C ALA A 133 -5.39 -14.72 15.04
N ASN A 134 -6.43 -15.52 14.76
CA ASN A 134 -7.45 -15.23 13.76
C ASN A 134 -8.84 -15.04 14.38
N GLY A 135 -8.88 -14.62 15.65
CA GLY A 135 -10.08 -14.15 16.32
C GLY A 135 -11.07 -15.23 16.74
N GLU A 136 -12.06 -14.79 17.52
CA GLU A 136 -13.19 -15.59 18.00
C GLU A 136 -14.48 -14.74 17.95
N SER A 137 -15.62 -15.42 17.81
CA SER A 137 -16.95 -14.80 17.82
C SER A 137 -17.07 -13.69 16.76
N GLU A 138 -17.60 -12.52 17.12
CA GLU A 138 -17.78 -11.37 16.21
C GLU A 138 -16.47 -10.87 15.57
N GLY A 139 -15.31 -11.15 16.17
CA GLY A 139 -13.99 -10.81 15.65
C GLY A 139 -13.32 -11.91 14.82
N SER A 140 -14.00 -13.03 14.57
CA SER A 140 -13.43 -14.18 13.84
C SER A 140 -12.97 -13.76 12.43
N GLY A 141 -11.76 -14.17 12.05
CA GLY A 141 -11.16 -13.91 10.74
C GLY A 141 -10.56 -12.51 10.56
N THR A 142 -10.72 -11.62 11.55
CA THR A 142 -10.41 -10.19 11.38
C THR A 142 -9.65 -9.58 12.54
N HIS A 143 -9.80 -10.12 13.75
CA HIS A 143 -9.20 -9.57 14.97
C HIS A 143 -8.34 -10.61 15.69
N LEU A 144 -7.50 -10.14 16.61
CA LEU A 144 -6.85 -10.97 17.62
C LEU A 144 -7.77 -11.03 18.86
N SER A 145 -8.16 -12.23 19.28
CA SER A 145 -8.92 -12.42 20.53
C SER A 145 -7.97 -12.83 21.65
N ILE A 146 -8.05 -12.17 22.81
CA ILE A 146 -7.22 -12.43 24.00
C ILE A 146 -8.13 -12.44 25.22
N HIS A 147 -8.00 -13.47 26.06
CA HIS A 147 -8.65 -13.52 27.37
C HIS A 147 -7.60 -13.57 28.47
N ILE A 148 -7.96 -13.08 29.66
CA ILE A 148 -7.13 -13.20 30.86
C ILE A 148 -7.81 -14.20 31.78
N HIS A 149 -7.07 -15.22 32.18
CA HIS A 149 -7.50 -16.17 33.20
C HIS A 149 -6.85 -15.85 34.53
N LEU A 150 -7.69 -15.83 35.57
CA LEU A 150 -7.24 -15.82 36.96
C LEU A 150 -6.96 -17.26 37.39
N MET A 151 -5.72 -17.51 37.80
CA MET A 151 -5.26 -18.83 38.24
C MET A 151 -5.18 -18.87 39.76
N ARG A 152 -5.17 -20.08 40.33
CA ARG A 152 -4.85 -20.27 41.75
C ARG A 152 -3.41 -19.84 42.02
N GLY A 153 -3.23 -18.82 42.85
CA GLY A 153 -1.94 -18.27 43.26
C GLY A 153 -1.47 -18.83 44.59
N ASP A 154 -0.19 -18.64 44.88
CA ASP A 154 0.43 -19.10 46.13
C ASP A 154 0.06 -18.23 47.33
N HIS A 155 -0.43 -17.01 47.06
CA HIS A 155 -0.77 -16.00 48.07
C HIS A 155 -2.27 -15.64 48.06
N ASP A 156 -3.14 -16.50 47.48
CA ASP A 156 -4.58 -16.20 47.34
C ASP A 156 -5.26 -15.90 48.69
N GLU A 157 -4.73 -16.42 49.80
CA GLU A 157 -5.24 -16.23 51.17
C GLU A 157 -5.02 -14.81 51.73
N THR A 158 -4.01 -14.08 51.25
CA THR A 158 -3.71 -12.71 51.71
C THR A 158 -4.33 -11.65 50.79
N LEU A 159 -4.82 -12.07 49.63
CA LEU A 159 -5.35 -11.19 48.59
C LEU A 159 -6.85 -10.87 48.79
N LYS A 160 -7.28 -9.74 48.21
CA LYS A 160 -8.66 -9.24 48.37
C LYS A 160 -9.59 -9.83 47.33
N TRP A 161 -10.61 -10.55 47.78
CA TRP A 161 -11.60 -11.15 46.90
C TRP A 161 -12.97 -10.45 46.95
N PRO A 162 -13.74 -10.44 45.84
CA PRO A 162 -13.34 -10.84 44.48
C PRO A 162 -12.27 -9.90 43.91
N VAL A 163 -11.61 -10.29 42.82
CA VAL A 163 -10.72 -9.36 42.09
C VAL A 163 -11.55 -8.16 41.66
N ARG A 164 -11.21 -6.98 42.18
CA ARG A 164 -11.86 -5.72 41.85
C ARG A 164 -10.88 -4.88 41.05
N GLY A 165 -11.29 -4.46 39.86
CA GLY A 165 -10.71 -3.27 39.25
C GLY A 165 -11.04 -2.06 40.12
N LYS A 166 -10.12 -1.10 40.22
CA LYS A 166 -10.47 0.24 40.67
C LYS A 166 -11.03 1.03 39.51
#